data_AF-T2KL94-F1
#
_entry.id   AF-T2KL94-F1
#
_cell.length_a   1.000
_cell.length_b   1.000
_cell.length_c   1.000
_cell.angle_alpha   90.00
_cell.angle_beta   90.00
_cell.angle_gamma   90.00
#
_symmetry.space_group_name_H-M   'P 1'
#
loop_
_entity.id
_entity.type
_entity.pdbx_description
1 polymer ?
#
loop_
_entity_poly.entity_id
_entity_poly.type
_entity_poly.pdbx_seq_one_letter_code
_entity_poly.pdbx_strand_id
1 'polypeptide(L)'
;MIHFLLDDSQEYIEETFNDVKTRYVSFGKDIYKLLKDKEAEIFNTLKFYRATKLTEKTSWGTAEIENSYAIYDDGIQSFGIQLEPITPVICLHNERTQIEIGDWDGNNYYAEAIKFIKEELMTS
;
A
#
# COMPACT_ATOMS: atom_id res chain seq x y z
N MET A 1 -9.58 -15.40 1.23
CA MET A 1 -10.44 -14.26 1.61
C MET A 1 -9.60 -13.03 1.41
N ILE A 2 -10.11 -12.02 0.71
CA ILE A 2 -9.39 -10.77 0.47
C ILE A 2 -9.30 -10.03 1.82
N HIS A 3 -8.16 -9.42 2.15
CA HIS A 3 -8.01 -8.69 3.41
C HIS A 3 -9.00 -7.52 3.46
N PHE A 4 -9.60 -7.23 4.62
CA PHE A 4 -10.66 -6.22 4.76
C PHE A 4 -10.17 -4.77 4.51
N LEU A 5 -8.85 -4.57 4.49
CA LEU A 5 -8.22 -3.30 4.10
C LEU A 5 -8.09 -3.13 2.58
N LEU A 6 -8.42 -4.14 1.78
CA LEU A 6 -8.49 -3.98 0.32
C LEU A 6 -9.94 -3.65 -0.07
N ASP A 7 -10.11 -2.81 -1.09
CA ASP A 7 -11.43 -2.44 -1.61
C ASP A 7 -12.17 -3.67 -2.18
N ASP A 8 -13.37 -3.96 -1.66
CA ASP A 8 -14.16 -5.13 -2.04
C ASP A 8 -14.87 -4.99 -3.41
N SER A 9 -14.70 -3.85 -4.08
CA SER A 9 -15.13 -3.62 -5.45
C SER A 9 -14.22 -4.26 -6.50
N GLN A 10 -13.06 -4.81 -6.09
CA GLN A 10 -12.04 -5.36 -7.00
C GLN A 10 -11.59 -6.78 -6.62
N GLU A 11 -11.15 -7.55 -7.61
CA GLU A 11 -10.44 -8.81 -7.40
C GLU A 11 -8.93 -8.58 -7.37
N TYR A 12 -8.25 -9.21 -6.42
CA TYR A 12 -6.81 -9.09 -6.23
C TYR A 12 -6.11 -10.42 -6.40
N ILE A 13 -4.87 -10.37 -6.88
CA ILE A 13 -3.93 -11.47 -6.77
C ILE A 13 -2.76 -11.05 -5.89
N GLU A 14 -2.22 -12.01 -5.13
CA GLU A 14 -0.99 -11.81 -4.38
C GLU A 14 0.21 -11.80 -5.35
N GLU A 15 1.17 -10.92 -5.10
CA GLU A 15 2.40 -10.78 -5.88
C GLU A 15 3.62 -10.93 -4.96
N THR A 16 4.76 -11.35 -5.50
CA THR A 16 6.02 -11.25 -4.75
C THR A 16 6.55 -9.83 -4.77
N PHE A 17 7.41 -9.48 -3.82
CA PHE A 17 8.11 -8.19 -3.85
C PHE A 17 8.90 -7.98 -5.15
N ASN A 18 9.45 -9.04 -5.76
CA ASN A 18 10.15 -8.93 -7.03
C ASN A 18 9.20 -8.60 -8.20
N ASP A 19 7.99 -9.16 -8.18
CA ASP A 19 6.97 -8.87 -9.19
C ASP A 19 6.53 -7.40 -9.09
N VAL A 20 6.22 -6.94 -7.86
CA VAL A 20 5.87 -5.53 -7.61
C VAL A 20 6.99 -4.60 -8.06
N LYS A 21 8.24 -4.89 -7.68
CA LYS A 21 9.40 -4.06 -8.06
C LYS A 21 9.61 -4.01 -9.58
N THR A 22 9.25 -5.06 -10.30
CA THR A 22 9.40 -5.13 -11.75
C THR A 22 8.26 -4.38 -12.46
N ARG A 23 7.03 -4.54 -11.96
CA ARG A 23 5.81 -3.96 -12.54
C ARG A 23 5.65 -2.48 -12.19
N TYR A 24 5.82 -2.12 -10.92
CA TYR A 24 5.53 -0.80 -10.38
C TYR A 24 6.80 0.05 -10.32
N VAL A 25 6.97 0.95 -11.29
CA VAL A 25 8.16 1.82 -11.43
C VAL A 25 7.86 3.31 -11.24
N SER A 26 6.67 3.62 -10.73
CA SER A 26 6.09 4.97 -10.59
C SER A 26 6.37 5.60 -9.22
N PHE A 27 5.58 6.63 -8.85
CA PHE A 27 5.73 7.36 -7.59
C PHE A 27 5.69 6.44 -6.36
N GLY A 28 6.55 6.66 -5.38
CA GLY A 28 6.58 5.83 -4.16
C GLY A 28 7.21 4.44 -4.31
N LYS A 29 7.69 4.05 -5.50
CA LYS A 29 8.27 2.71 -5.76
C LYS A 29 9.36 2.25 -4.80
N ASP A 30 10.10 3.18 -4.19
CA ASP A 30 11.21 2.85 -3.30
C ASP A 30 10.77 2.62 -1.86
N ILE A 31 9.50 2.88 -1.49
CA ILE A 31 9.03 2.76 -0.10
C ILE A 31 9.24 1.35 0.45
N TYR A 32 8.95 0.31 -0.35
CA TYR A 32 9.13 -1.08 0.06
C TYR A 32 10.60 -1.43 0.25
N LYS A 33 11.49 -0.91 -0.61
CA LYS A 33 12.92 -1.08 -0.44
C LYS A 33 13.41 -0.36 0.83
N LEU A 34 12.91 0.84 1.10
CA LEU A 34 13.27 1.59 2.29
C LEU A 34 12.77 0.90 3.56
N LEU A 35 11.55 0.34 3.56
CA LEU A 35 11.05 -0.49 4.65
C LEU A 35 11.92 -1.74 4.83
N LYS A 36 12.29 -2.43 3.75
CA LYS A 36 13.21 -3.58 3.82
C LYS A 36 14.54 -3.22 4.48
N ASP A 37 15.10 -2.05 4.11
CA ASP A 37 16.43 -1.64 4.55
C ASP A 37 16.42 -1.02 5.96
N LYS A 38 15.31 -0.38 6.40
CA LYS A 38 15.23 0.39 7.66
C LYS A 38 14.32 -0.22 8.71
N GLU A 39 13.28 -0.93 8.30
CA GLU A 39 12.19 -1.46 9.15
C GLU A 39 11.87 -2.90 8.73
N ALA A 40 12.89 -3.76 8.73
CA ALA A 40 12.82 -5.10 8.13
C ALA A 40 11.73 -6.00 8.70
N GLU A 41 11.40 -5.85 9.99
CA GLU A 41 10.31 -6.60 10.63
C GLU A 41 8.96 -6.27 10.01
N ILE A 42 8.67 -4.99 9.79
CA ILE A 42 7.47 -4.55 9.09
C ILE A 42 7.47 -5.11 7.68
N PHE A 43 8.59 -4.95 6.95
CA PHE A 43 8.69 -5.41 5.57
C PHE A 43 8.44 -6.92 5.43
N ASN A 44 8.99 -7.75 6.34
CA ASN A 44 8.88 -9.20 6.27
C ASN A 44 7.45 -9.71 6.52
N THR A 45 6.60 -8.90 7.15
CA THR A 45 5.18 -9.20 7.38
C THR A 45 4.29 -8.74 6.21
N LEU A 46 4.79 -7.86 5.33
CA LEU A 46 4.02 -7.36 4.20
C LEU A 46 3.66 -8.48 3.21
N LYS A 47 2.38 -8.53 2.83
CA LYS A 47 1.89 -9.26 1.66
C LYS A 47 1.51 -8.27 0.58
N PHE A 48 1.94 -8.54 -0.65
CA PHE A 48 1.73 -7.61 -1.76
C PHE A 48 0.60 -8.08 -2.66
N TYR A 49 -0.15 -7.14 -3.21
CA TYR A 49 -1.30 -7.42 -4.05
C TYR A 49 -1.36 -6.47 -5.25
N ARG A 50 -2.03 -6.93 -6.31
CA ARG A 50 -2.53 -6.08 -7.39
C ARG A 50 -3.98 -6.38 -7.71
N ALA A 51 -4.71 -5.32 -8.03
CA ALA A 51 -6.04 -5.45 -8.62
C ALA A 51 -5.95 -6.07 -10.02
N THR A 52 -7.00 -6.77 -10.43
CA THR A 52 -7.09 -7.45 -11.74
C THR A 52 -8.32 -7.07 -12.54
N LYS A 53 -9.48 -6.96 -11.88
CA LYS A 53 -10.75 -6.55 -12.48
C LYS A 53 -11.74 -6.13 -11.38
N LEU A 54 -12.83 -5.48 -11.78
CA LEU A 54 -13.95 -5.18 -10.88
C LEU A 54 -14.69 -6.46 -10.51
N THR A 55 -15.23 -6.50 -9.30
CA THR A 55 -16.19 -7.53 -8.90
C THR A 55 -17.56 -7.24 -9.51
N GLU A 56 -18.40 -8.27 -9.61
CA GLU A 56 -19.77 -8.13 -10.11
C GLU A 56 -20.66 -7.22 -9.23
N LYS A 57 -20.19 -6.87 -8.02
CA LYS A 57 -20.86 -5.95 -7.11
C LYS A 57 -20.85 -4.50 -7.62
N THR A 58 -19.90 -4.16 -8.49
CA THR A 58 -19.67 -2.79 -8.93
C THR A 58 -19.55 -2.72 -10.45
N SER A 59 -20.50 -2.04 -11.10
CA SER A 59 -20.52 -1.85 -12.56
C SER A 59 -20.00 -0.49 -13.02
N TRP A 60 -19.51 0.34 -12.10
CA TRP A 60 -19.09 1.72 -12.37
C TRP A 60 -17.62 1.89 -11.96
N GLY A 61 -16.83 2.56 -12.81
CA GLY A 61 -15.39 2.77 -12.61
C GLY A 61 -14.50 1.79 -13.38
N THR A 62 -13.22 1.74 -13.02
CA THR A 62 -12.22 0.85 -13.61
C THR A 62 -11.39 0.24 -12.49
N ALA A 63 -11.00 -1.02 -12.64
CA ALA A 63 -10.06 -1.63 -11.70
C ALA A 63 -8.73 -0.88 -11.72
N GLU A 64 -8.17 -0.64 -10.55
CA GLU A 64 -6.95 0.10 -10.30
C GLU A 64 -5.71 -0.79 -10.52
N ILE A 65 -5.63 -1.41 -11.71
CA ILE A 65 -4.62 -2.43 -12.03
C ILE A 65 -3.17 -1.92 -12.00
N GLU A 66 -3.00 -0.60 -12.13
CA GLU A 66 -1.69 0.07 -12.08
C GLU A 66 -1.22 0.31 -10.65
N ASN A 67 -2.11 0.23 -9.65
CA ASN A 67 -1.75 0.44 -8.26
C ASN A 67 -0.89 -0.72 -7.74
N SER A 68 -0.13 -0.43 -6.69
CA SER A 68 0.49 -1.45 -5.85
C SER A 68 -0.15 -1.39 -4.48
N TYR A 69 -0.54 -2.55 -3.95
CA TYR A 69 -1.05 -2.66 -2.59
C TYR A 69 -0.12 -3.54 -1.78
N ALA A 70 0.07 -3.22 -0.52
CA ALA A 70 0.71 -4.09 0.46
C ALA A 70 -0.06 -4.04 1.78
N ILE A 71 -0.26 -5.19 2.40
CA ILE A 71 -0.92 -5.30 3.71
C ILE A 71 0.08 -5.82 4.72
N TYR A 72 0.21 -5.09 5.82
CA TYR A 72 0.77 -5.61 7.07
C TYR A 72 -0.39 -6.14 7.92
N ASP A 73 -0.23 -7.35 8.45
CA ASP A 73 -1.14 -7.93 9.44
C ASP A 73 -0.38 -8.94 10.30
N ASP A 74 -0.19 -8.62 11.58
CA ASP A 74 0.43 -9.51 12.57
C ASP A 74 -0.58 -10.20 13.50
N GLY A 75 -1.88 -10.03 13.24
CA GLY A 75 -2.98 -10.52 14.06
C GLY A 75 -3.35 -9.62 15.24
N ILE A 76 -2.59 -8.57 15.53
CA ILE A 76 -2.88 -7.54 16.53
C ILE A 76 -3.14 -6.20 15.84
N GLN A 77 -2.28 -5.84 14.90
CA GLN A 77 -2.31 -4.61 14.13
C GLN A 77 -2.32 -4.94 12.64
N SER A 78 -3.05 -4.14 11.89
CA SER A 78 -3.04 -4.22 10.44
C SER A 78 -3.12 -2.84 9.81
N PHE A 79 -2.43 -2.68 8.69
CA PHE A 79 -2.48 -1.48 7.88
C PHE A 79 -2.21 -1.80 6.41
N GLY A 80 -2.71 -0.94 5.53
CA GLY A 80 -2.51 -0.99 4.09
C GLY A 80 -1.58 0.12 3.61
N ILE A 81 -0.79 -0.21 2.60
CA ILE A 81 -0.02 0.71 1.78
C ILE A 81 -0.58 0.61 0.37
N GLN A 82 -1.04 1.72 -0.19
CA GLN A 82 -1.43 1.83 -1.60
C GLN A 82 -0.52 2.85 -2.29
N LEU A 83 0.10 2.44 -3.40
CA LEU A 83 0.85 3.31 -4.30
C LEU A 83 0.01 3.56 -5.54
N GLU A 84 -0.43 4.80 -5.70
CA GLU A 84 -1.27 5.22 -6.83
C GLU A 84 -0.44 6.05 -7.81
N PRO A 85 -0.27 5.62 -9.07
CA PRO A 85 0.56 6.35 -10.03
C PRO A 85 -0.19 7.50 -10.72
N ILE A 86 -1.52 7.48 -10.73
CA ILE A 86 -2.37 8.49 -11.38
C ILE A 86 -2.45 9.74 -10.50
N THR A 87 -2.78 9.55 -9.23
CA THR A 87 -2.64 10.56 -8.17
C THR A 87 -1.37 10.20 -7.41
N PRO A 88 -0.20 10.82 -7.68
CA PRO A 88 1.09 10.34 -7.19
C PRO A 88 1.21 10.51 -5.66
N VAL A 89 0.65 9.54 -4.94
CA VAL A 89 0.59 9.51 -3.48
C VAL A 89 0.94 8.11 -2.96
N ILE A 90 1.50 8.08 -1.76
CA ILE A 90 1.56 6.90 -0.90
C ILE A 90 0.38 7.03 0.06
N CYS A 91 -0.66 6.23 -0.15
CA CYS A 91 -1.79 6.12 0.77
C CYS A 91 -1.47 5.10 1.85
N LEU A 92 -1.61 5.50 3.11
CA LEU A 92 -1.36 4.69 4.29
C LEU A 92 -2.62 4.70 5.13
N HIS A 93 -3.14 3.52 5.48
CA HIS A 93 -4.42 3.46 6.18
C HIS A 93 -4.58 2.22 7.05
N ASN A 94 -5.45 2.30 8.05
CA ASN A 94 -6.00 1.17 8.79
C ASN A 94 -7.51 1.42 8.99
N GLU A 95 -8.16 0.70 9.91
CA GLU A 95 -9.60 0.91 10.19
C GLU A 95 -9.94 2.27 10.82
N ARG A 96 -8.96 2.98 11.37
CA ARG A 96 -9.17 4.19 12.18
C ARG A 96 -8.73 5.47 11.47
N THR A 97 -7.69 5.40 10.65
CA THR A 97 -7.06 6.57 10.04
C THR A 97 -6.56 6.27 8.64
N GLN A 98 -6.45 7.34 7.84
CA GLN A 98 -5.88 7.34 6.50
C GLN A 98 -5.11 8.64 6.28
N ILE A 99 -3.97 8.56 5.60
CA ILE A 99 -3.24 9.70 5.07
C ILE A 99 -2.79 9.41 3.64
N GLU A 100 -2.76 10.46 2.82
CA GLU A 100 -2.19 10.44 1.48
C GLU A 100 -0.96 11.36 1.44
N ILE A 101 0.20 10.79 1.11
CA ILE A 101 1.47 11.51 1.13
C ILE A 101 1.99 11.62 -0.30
N GLY A 102 1.96 12.84 -0.85
CA GLY A 102 2.46 13.18 -2.20
C GLY A 102 3.71 14.08 -2.17
N ASP A 103 4.24 14.39 -3.35
CA ASP A 103 5.41 15.28 -3.53
C ASP A 103 5.01 16.76 -3.73
N TRP A 104 3.98 17.22 -3.01
CA TRP A 104 3.38 18.53 -3.27
C TRP A 104 4.20 19.70 -2.70
N ASP A 105 4.93 19.47 -1.61
CA ASP A 105 5.61 20.53 -0.85
C ASP A 105 7.15 20.40 -0.83
N GLY A 106 7.73 19.53 -1.67
CA GLY A 106 9.18 19.27 -1.67
C GLY A 106 9.69 18.60 -0.39
N ASN A 107 8.78 18.02 0.39
CA ASN A 107 9.09 17.26 1.59
C ASN A 107 9.67 15.90 1.24
N ASN A 108 10.41 15.29 2.19
CA ASN A 108 10.84 13.92 2.05
C ASN A 108 9.65 12.98 2.34
N TYR A 109 8.78 12.79 1.33
CA TYR A 109 7.57 11.98 1.42
C TYR A 109 7.84 10.54 1.85
N TYR A 110 9.02 9.97 1.55
CA TYR A 110 9.42 8.67 2.06
C TYR A 110 9.67 8.66 3.57
N ALA A 111 10.37 9.69 4.08
CA ALA A 111 10.61 9.81 5.51
C ALA A 111 9.30 10.05 6.28
N GLU A 112 8.40 10.85 5.71
CA GLU A 112 7.07 11.11 6.27
C GLU A 112 6.22 9.84 6.29
N ALA A 113 6.18 9.07 5.20
CA ALA A 113 5.47 7.80 5.13
C ALA A 113 5.97 6.79 6.18
N ILE A 114 7.29 6.62 6.29
CA ILE A 114 7.87 5.71 7.30
C ILE A 114 7.57 6.20 8.71
N LYS A 115 7.65 7.51 8.95
CA LYS A 115 7.30 8.09 10.25
C LYS A 115 5.84 7.80 10.61
N PHE A 116 4.91 8.02 9.69
CA PHE A 116 3.49 7.75 9.91
C PHE A 116 3.21 6.27 10.19
N ILE A 117 3.84 5.36 9.44
CA ILE A 117 3.74 3.91 9.72
C ILE A 117 4.13 3.62 11.16
N LYS A 118 5.25 4.17 11.64
CA LYS A 118 5.78 3.87 12.97
C LYS A 118 5.01 4.51 14.11
N GLU A 119 4.60 5.77 13.92
CA GLU A 119 4.01 6.59 14.98
C GLU A 119 2.49 6.49 15.06
N GLU A 120 1.82 6.08 13.98
CA GLU A 120 0.34 6.08 13.92
C GLU A 120 -0.25 4.71 13.57
N LEU A 121 0.42 3.92 12.72
CA LEU A 121 -0.10 2.61 12.29
C LEU A 121 0.41 1.43 13.12
N MET A 122 1.56 1.59 13.78
CA MET A 122 2.22 0.59 14.62
C MET A 122 2.11 0.88 16.12
N THR A 123 1.32 1.89 16.50
CA THR A 123 1.05 2.23 17.89
C THR A 123 -0.21 1.54 18.40
N SER A 124 -0.06 0.79 19.49
CA SER A 124 -1.15 0.07 20.19
C SER A 124 -2.05 0.99 21.00
#